data_AF-A0A238YPR6-F1
#
_entry.id   AF-A0A238YPR6-F1
#
_cell.length_a   1.000
_cell.length_b   1.000
_cell.length_c   1.000
_cell.angle_alpha   90.00
_cell.angle_beta   90.00
_cell.angle_gamma   90.00
#
_symmetry.space_group_name_H-M   'P 1'
#
loop_
_entity.id
_entity.type
_entity.pdbx_description
1 polymer ?
#
loop_
_entity_poly.entity_id
_entity_poly.type
_entity_poly.pdbx_seq_one_letter_code
_entity_poly.pdbx_strand_id
1 'polypeptide(L)'
;MTVFGAGAFSSDRAMEFLKELAEETPERRVGVLERLFHSVKNQPELVGRNFLPDQVVAAAAIVAATSLGGEQFDERLQALAANDPALDARLPTPAQGLAFSAALEALDSVADRWRQERSKDPDAAGASQTIAVLSQVLAHVSMLDDLDVIWNDACDYGADGEVPEDTPPGIEHLASLLRIHGSVMGGGLAFALEVNEPFRVRRAVEALHYFGLTATAELLEDILGRSLKGESSDSWPTDDDFDDLIDGDVLDSAFQAKAIEVPADFGRQ
;
A
#
# COMPACT_ATOMS: atom_id res chain seq x y z
N MET A 1 26.54 -2.73 -28.90
CA MET A 1 26.39 -3.29 -27.54
C MET A 1 26.36 -2.11 -26.59
N THR A 2 25.18 -1.72 -26.13
CA THR A 2 25.00 -0.63 -25.16
C THR A 2 25.18 -1.18 -23.74
N VAL A 3 26.05 -0.52 -22.98
CA VAL A 3 26.38 -0.85 -21.59
C VAL A 3 25.24 -0.35 -20.71
N PHE A 4 24.72 -1.22 -19.85
CA PHE A 4 23.78 -0.82 -18.82
C PHE A 4 24.64 -0.21 -17.71
N GLY A 5 24.49 1.07 -17.42
CA GLY A 5 25.25 1.65 -16.31
C GLY A 5 24.70 1.19 -14.95
N ALA A 6 25.46 1.35 -13.89
CA ALA A 6 25.11 0.88 -12.55
C ALA A 6 23.84 1.50 -11.92
N GLY A 7 23.22 2.51 -12.53
CA GLY A 7 22.04 3.23 -12.00
C GLY A 7 20.84 3.29 -12.95
N ALA A 8 19.66 3.56 -12.41
CA ALA A 8 18.38 3.50 -13.13
C ALA A 8 18.29 4.41 -14.39
N PHE A 9 19.09 5.47 -14.44
CA PHE A 9 19.11 6.46 -15.53
C PHE A 9 20.46 6.53 -16.27
N SER A 10 21.30 5.51 -16.12
CA SER A 10 22.71 5.58 -16.56
C SER A 10 22.99 4.98 -17.94
N SER A 11 21.99 4.38 -18.58
CA SER A 11 22.13 3.88 -19.95
C SER A 11 21.58 4.87 -20.97
N ASP A 12 22.15 4.87 -22.18
CA ASP A 12 21.68 5.71 -23.29
C ASP A 12 20.20 5.50 -23.60
N ARG A 13 19.70 4.27 -23.38
CA ARG A 13 18.30 3.89 -23.62
C ARG A 13 17.37 4.40 -22.55
N ALA A 14 17.80 4.40 -21.29
CA ALA A 14 17.08 5.07 -20.21
C ALA A 14 16.98 6.57 -20.48
N MET A 15 18.07 7.19 -20.95
CA MET A 15 18.12 8.62 -21.28
C MET A 15 17.25 8.99 -22.48
N GLU A 16 17.22 8.15 -23.52
CA GLU A 16 16.31 8.30 -24.67
C GLU A 16 14.85 8.24 -24.22
N PHE A 17 14.49 7.27 -23.38
CA PHE A 17 13.15 7.15 -22.81
C PHE A 17 12.77 8.36 -21.93
N LEU A 18 13.69 8.89 -21.12
CA LEU A 18 13.44 10.10 -20.34
C LEU A 18 13.12 11.30 -21.24
N LYS A 19 13.82 11.46 -22.37
CA LYS A 19 13.54 12.52 -23.34
C LYS A 19 12.16 12.36 -23.97
N GLU A 20 11.84 11.15 -24.45
CA GLU A 20 10.52 10.86 -25.02
C GLU A 20 9.40 11.12 -24.00
N LEU A 21 9.59 10.74 -22.74
CA LEU A 21 8.60 10.99 -21.69
C LEU A 21 8.52 12.47 -21.29
N ALA A 22 9.64 13.20 -21.36
CA ALA A 22 9.67 14.64 -21.08
C ALA A 22 8.96 15.47 -22.16
N GLU A 23 8.94 14.99 -23.42
CA GLU A 23 8.18 15.60 -24.53
C GLU A 23 6.66 15.49 -24.34
N GLU A 24 6.19 14.50 -23.57
CA GLU A 24 4.79 14.37 -23.20
C GLU A 24 4.38 15.40 -22.14
N THR A 25 3.10 15.80 -22.17
CA THR A 25 2.56 16.69 -21.14
C THR A 25 2.58 16.01 -19.78
N PRO A 26 2.83 16.72 -18.66
CA PRO A 26 2.93 16.13 -17.33
C PRO A 26 1.76 15.20 -16.96
N GLU A 27 0.54 15.55 -17.41
CA GLU A 27 -0.69 14.79 -17.15
C GLU A 27 -0.77 13.49 -17.96
N ARG A 28 -0.05 13.39 -19.09
CA ARG A 28 -0.03 12.20 -19.96
C ARG A 28 1.05 11.21 -19.59
N ARG A 29 2.09 11.64 -18.86
CA ARG A 29 3.23 10.80 -18.48
C ARG A 29 2.80 9.57 -17.68
N VAL A 30 1.87 9.73 -16.74
CA VAL A 30 1.30 8.62 -15.96
C VAL A 30 0.70 7.55 -16.88
N GLY A 31 -0.16 7.97 -17.82
CA GLY A 31 -0.78 7.03 -18.76
C GLY A 31 0.20 6.37 -19.73
N VAL A 32 1.35 6.99 -20.04
CA VAL A 32 2.44 6.36 -20.81
C VAL A 32 3.11 5.26 -20.00
N LEU A 33 3.44 5.55 -18.74
CA LEU A 33 4.06 4.59 -17.82
C LEU A 33 3.14 3.39 -17.56
N GLU A 34 1.86 3.64 -17.28
CA GLU A 34 0.85 2.58 -17.08
C GLU A 34 0.75 1.66 -18.30
N ARG A 35 0.68 2.22 -19.52
CA ARG A 35 0.65 1.41 -20.74
C ARG A 35 1.91 0.58 -20.91
N LEU A 36 3.08 1.12 -20.56
CA LEU A 36 4.34 0.41 -20.62
C LEU A 36 4.33 -0.78 -19.65
N PHE A 37 4.02 -0.56 -18.38
CA PHE A 37 3.99 -1.63 -17.38
C PHE A 37 2.94 -2.69 -17.71
N HIS A 38 1.75 -2.28 -18.14
CA HIS A 38 0.69 -3.20 -18.52
C HIS A 38 1.09 -4.05 -19.74
N SER A 39 1.82 -3.46 -20.70
CA SER A 39 2.35 -4.19 -21.86
C SER A 39 3.42 -5.19 -21.47
N VAL A 40 4.33 -4.83 -20.55
CA VAL A 40 5.37 -5.73 -20.04
C VAL A 40 4.75 -6.87 -19.23
N LYS A 41 3.78 -6.57 -18.36
CA LYS A 41 3.04 -7.55 -17.55
C LYS A 41 2.31 -8.58 -18.41
N ASN A 42 1.57 -8.13 -19.42
CA ASN A 42 0.76 -9.03 -20.24
C ASN A 42 1.56 -9.80 -21.30
N GLN A 43 2.72 -9.28 -21.70
CA GLN A 43 3.55 -9.85 -22.76
C GLN A 43 5.04 -9.77 -22.40
N PRO A 44 5.48 -10.49 -21.34
CA PRO A 44 6.86 -10.44 -20.86
C PRO A 44 7.89 -10.90 -21.92
N GLU A 45 7.47 -11.71 -22.90
CA GLU A 45 8.27 -12.11 -24.05
C GLU A 45 8.65 -10.96 -25.00
N LEU A 46 7.93 -9.83 -24.94
CA LEU A 46 8.25 -8.63 -25.71
C LEU A 46 9.38 -7.81 -25.08
N VAL A 47 9.75 -8.08 -23.84
CA VAL A 47 10.97 -7.52 -23.23
C VAL A 47 12.18 -7.99 -24.06
N GLY A 48 13.08 -7.08 -24.41
CA GLY A 48 14.20 -7.32 -25.31
C GLY A 48 13.84 -7.34 -26.81
N ARG A 49 12.56 -7.23 -27.18
CA ARG A 49 12.09 -7.04 -28.56
C ARG A 49 11.52 -5.64 -28.79
N ASN A 50 10.49 -5.28 -28.03
CA ASN A 50 9.76 -4.02 -28.15
C ASN A 50 10.03 -3.08 -26.98
N PHE A 51 10.32 -3.63 -25.80
CA PHE A 51 10.66 -2.87 -24.60
C PHE A 51 12.04 -3.29 -24.12
N LEU A 52 12.93 -2.32 -23.90
CA LEU A 52 14.26 -2.62 -23.38
C LEU A 52 14.21 -2.68 -21.84
N PRO A 53 14.94 -3.61 -21.20
CA PRO A 53 15.07 -3.68 -19.74
C PRO A 53 15.32 -2.32 -19.07
N ASP A 54 16.20 -1.53 -19.66
CA ASP A 54 16.62 -0.20 -19.20
C ASP A 54 15.46 0.79 -19.13
N GLN A 55 14.54 0.72 -20.10
CA GLN A 55 13.37 1.58 -20.15
C GLN A 55 12.39 1.23 -19.03
N VAL A 56 12.22 -0.08 -18.75
CA VAL A 56 11.37 -0.54 -17.66
C VAL A 56 11.95 -0.13 -16.30
N VAL A 57 13.27 -0.28 -16.11
CA VAL A 57 13.94 0.16 -14.88
C VAL A 57 13.86 1.67 -14.69
N ALA A 58 14.06 2.46 -15.76
CA ALA A 58 13.92 3.91 -15.72
C ALA A 58 12.48 4.32 -15.41
N ALA A 59 11.49 3.70 -16.06
CA ALA A 59 10.08 3.92 -15.80
C ALA A 59 9.71 3.61 -14.33
N ALA A 60 10.16 2.47 -13.81
CA ALA A 60 9.97 2.07 -12.42
C ALA A 60 10.59 3.08 -11.45
N ALA A 61 11.77 3.62 -11.76
CA ALA A 61 12.43 4.65 -10.96
C ALA A 61 11.71 6.00 -10.98
N ILE A 62 11.05 6.36 -12.07
CA ILE A 62 10.21 7.58 -12.15
C ILE A 62 8.98 7.43 -11.25
N VAL A 63 8.35 6.25 -11.23
CA VAL A 63 7.23 5.96 -10.33
C VAL A 63 7.70 5.99 -8.88
N ALA A 64 8.78 5.28 -8.56
CA ALA A 64 9.37 5.24 -7.22
C ALA A 64 9.81 6.64 -6.74
N ALA A 65 10.28 7.52 -7.61
CA ALA A 65 10.65 8.89 -7.24
C ALA A 65 9.49 9.70 -6.63
N THR A 66 8.25 9.31 -6.90
CA THR A 66 7.07 9.99 -6.34
C THR A 66 6.61 9.43 -4.99
N SER A 67 7.27 8.39 -4.48
CA SER A 67 6.84 7.70 -3.26
C SER A 67 7.79 7.90 -2.09
N LEU A 68 7.27 7.65 -0.88
CA LEU A 68 8.05 7.63 0.35
C LEU A 68 9.16 6.56 0.26
N GLY A 69 10.41 6.93 0.55
CA GLY A 69 11.58 6.05 0.41
C GLY A 69 12.21 6.06 -1.00
N GLY A 70 11.61 6.78 -1.95
CA GLY A 70 12.10 6.96 -3.31
C GLY A 70 12.90 8.23 -3.57
N GLU A 71 13.22 9.01 -2.52
CA GLU A 71 13.78 10.37 -2.62
C GLU A 71 15.10 10.39 -3.40
N GLN A 72 15.92 9.36 -3.24
CA GLN A 72 17.17 9.20 -4.00
C GLN A 72 16.98 9.12 -5.53
N PHE A 73 15.80 8.69 -6.00
CA PHE A 73 15.47 8.65 -7.42
C PHE A 73 14.98 10.01 -7.91
N ASP A 74 14.21 10.74 -7.09
CA ASP A 74 13.81 12.12 -7.37
C ASP A 74 15.02 13.06 -7.42
N GLU A 75 15.93 12.98 -6.43
CA GLU A 75 17.17 13.75 -6.42
C GLU A 75 18.01 13.52 -7.68
N ARG A 76 18.06 12.28 -8.17
CA ARG A 76 18.76 11.93 -9.41
C ARG A 76 18.07 12.51 -10.64
N LEU A 77 16.74 12.42 -10.72
CA LEU A 77 15.97 13.05 -11.80
C LEU A 77 16.14 14.57 -11.80
N GLN A 78 16.12 15.20 -10.62
CA GLN A 78 16.36 16.62 -10.45
C GLN A 78 17.77 17.01 -10.90
N ALA A 79 18.79 16.23 -10.54
CA ALA A 79 20.16 16.46 -10.99
C ALA A 79 20.30 16.34 -12.52
N LEU A 80 19.60 15.39 -13.15
CA LEU A 80 19.56 15.26 -14.61
C LEU A 80 18.87 16.46 -15.27
N ALA A 81 17.70 16.86 -14.78
CA ALA A 81 16.94 18.01 -15.28
C ALA A 81 17.68 19.34 -15.09
N ALA A 82 18.47 19.48 -14.03
CA ALA A 82 19.33 20.65 -13.80
C ALA A 82 20.45 20.77 -14.85
N ASN A 83 20.95 19.63 -15.35
CA ASN A 83 21.97 19.60 -16.39
C ASN A 83 21.38 19.72 -17.79
N ASP A 84 20.22 19.09 -18.03
CA ASP A 84 19.48 19.15 -19.29
C ASP A 84 17.96 19.15 -19.02
N PRO A 85 17.29 20.32 -19.12
CA PRO A 85 15.85 20.43 -18.90
C PRO A 85 15.00 19.54 -19.81
N ALA A 86 15.53 19.09 -20.95
CA ALA A 86 14.83 18.15 -21.83
C ALA A 86 14.71 16.73 -21.23
N LEU A 87 15.32 16.48 -20.07
CA LEU A 87 15.21 15.24 -19.31
C LEU A 87 14.23 15.32 -18.14
N ASP A 88 13.50 16.44 -17.97
CA ASP A 88 12.54 16.57 -16.87
C ASP A 88 11.28 15.73 -17.13
N ALA A 89 11.40 14.44 -16.81
CA ALA A 89 10.35 13.42 -16.93
C ALA A 89 9.58 13.18 -15.62
N ARG A 90 9.75 14.05 -14.62
CA ARG A 90 9.09 13.92 -13.31
C ARG A 90 7.57 13.96 -13.45
N LEU A 91 6.89 13.25 -12.57
CA LEU A 91 5.43 13.23 -12.51
C LEU A 91 4.93 14.41 -11.67
N PRO A 92 3.86 15.10 -12.09
CA PRO A 92 3.33 16.26 -11.36
C PRO A 92 2.64 15.89 -10.05
N THR A 93 2.16 14.66 -9.95
CA THR A 93 1.50 14.08 -8.77
C THR A 93 2.00 12.65 -8.56
N PRO A 94 1.99 12.13 -7.32
CA PRO A 94 2.24 10.73 -7.08
C PRO A 94 1.33 9.86 -7.95
N ALA A 95 1.91 8.82 -8.55
CA ALA A 95 1.15 7.88 -9.36
C ALA A 95 0.29 7.02 -8.42
N GLN A 96 -0.91 7.48 -8.06
CA GLN A 96 -1.81 6.72 -7.18
C GLN A 96 -2.32 5.44 -7.87
N GLY A 97 -2.44 4.34 -7.11
CA GLY A 97 -3.07 3.11 -7.56
C GLY A 97 -2.16 2.18 -8.38
N LEU A 98 -2.76 1.49 -9.36
CA LEU A 98 -2.21 0.34 -10.12
C LEU A 98 -0.81 0.54 -10.75
N ALA A 99 -0.28 1.76 -10.78
CA ALA A 99 1.08 2.06 -11.24
C ALA A 99 2.18 1.39 -10.38
N PHE A 100 2.04 1.32 -9.05
CA PHE A 100 3.07 0.72 -8.19
C PHE A 100 3.13 -0.81 -8.31
N SER A 101 1.98 -1.48 -8.23
CA SER A 101 1.87 -2.93 -8.44
C SER A 101 2.30 -3.32 -9.87
N ALA A 102 1.80 -2.62 -10.90
CA ALA A 102 2.20 -2.90 -12.28
C ALA A 102 3.70 -2.62 -12.52
N ALA A 103 4.26 -1.57 -11.92
CA ALA A 103 5.69 -1.28 -12.00
C ALA A 103 6.53 -2.38 -11.31
N LEU A 104 6.10 -2.87 -10.15
CA LEU A 104 6.79 -3.95 -9.43
C LEU A 104 6.79 -5.24 -10.25
N GLU A 105 5.63 -5.67 -10.75
CA GLU A 105 5.52 -6.88 -11.57
C GLU A 105 6.33 -6.79 -12.88
N ALA A 106 6.30 -5.63 -13.53
CA ALA A 106 7.09 -5.37 -14.73
C ALA A 106 8.59 -5.39 -14.42
N LEU A 107 9.00 -4.84 -13.27
CA LEU A 107 10.38 -4.84 -12.81
C LEU A 107 10.87 -6.25 -12.50
N ASP A 108 10.08 -7.09 -11.84
CA ASP A 108 10.42 -8.49 -11.54
C ASP A 108 10.59 -9.31 -12.82
N SER A 109 9.70 -9.11 -13.80
CA SER A 109 9.77 -9.75 -15.13
C SER A 109 11.08 -9.42 -15.86
N VAL A 110 11.61 -8.21 -15.66
CA VAL A 110 12.88 -7.76 -16.24
C VAL A 110 14.06 -8.26 -15.41
N ALA A 111 13.97 -8.24 -14.09
CA ALA A 111 15.05 -8.60 -13.16
C ALA A 111 15.52 -10.05 -13.36
N ASP A 112 14.59 -10.99 -13.50
CA ASP A 112 14.91 -12.40 -13.68
C ASP A 112 15.64 -12.68 -14.99
N ARG A 113 15.13 -12.10 -16.08
CA ARG A 113 15.75 -12.26 -17.41
C ARG A 113 17.11 -11.58 -17.49
N TRP A 114 17.21 -10.39 -16.93
CA TRP A 114 18.46 -9.63 -16.89
C TRP A 114 19.54 -10.36 -16.10
N ARG A 115 19.20 -10.95 -14.93
CA ARG A 115 20.12 -11.77 -14.12
C ARG A 115 20.68 -12.97 -14.92
N GLN A 116 19.86 -13.59 -15.76
CA GLN A 116 20.27 -14.72 -16.59
C GLN A 116 21.19 -14.29 -17.75
N GLU A 117 20.85 -13.20 -18.45
CA GLU A 117 21.58 -12.75 -19.63
C GLU A 117 22.93 -12.09 -19.32
N ARG A 118 23.10 -11.50 -18.11
CA ARG A 118 24.26 -10.64 -17.79
C ARG A 118 25.08 -11.03 -16.57
N SER A 119 25.02 -12.28 -16.12
CA SER A 119 25.84 -12.80 -15.00
C SER A 119 27.37 -12.60 -15.10
N LYS A 120 27.90 -12.11 -16.24
CA LYS A 120 29.33 -11.87 -16.50
C LYS A 120 29.71 -10.39 -16.71
N ASP A 121 28.77 -9.45 -16.59
CA ASP A 121 29.00 -8.02 -16.81
C ASP A 121 29.58 -7.38 -15.52
N PRO A 122 30.71 -6.63 -15.55
CA PRO A 122 31.28 -5.98 -14.37
C PRO A 122 30.32 -5.01 -13.67
N ASP A 123 29.39 -4.39 -14.41
CA ASP A 123 28.40 -3.47 -13.85
C ASP A 123 27.15 -4.18 -13.32
N ALA A 124 27.11 -5.52 -13.39
CA ALA A 124 25.93 -6.30 -13.00
C ALA A 124 25.60 -6.16 -11.50
N ALA A 125 26.60 -5.97 -10.65
CA ALA A 125 26.37 -5.80 -9.21
C ALA A 125 25.60 -4.50 -8.92
N GLY A 126 25.98 -3.40 -9.57
CA GLY A 126 25.34 -2.08 -9.37
C GLY A 126 23.91 -2.04 -9.89
N ALA A 127 23.67 -2.61 -11.07
CA ALA A 127 22.33 -2.73 -11.63
C ALA A 127 21.43 -3.65 -10.79
N SER A 128 21.95 -4.79 -10.30
CA SER A 128 21.20 -5.68 -9.41
C SER A 128 20.79 -4.97 -8.11
N GLN A 129 21.71 -4.19 -7.53
CA GLN A 129 21.42 -3.41 -6.33
C GLN A 129 20.35 -2.36 -6.60
N THR A 130 20.42 -1.65 -7.72
CA THR A 130 19.41 -0.66 -8.11
C THR A 130 18.03 -1.29 -8.26
N ILE A 131 17.94 -2.43 -8.95
CA ILE A 131 16.68 -3.17 -9.13
C ILE A 131 16.14 -3.61 -7.76
N ALA A 132 16.98 -4.17 -6.89
CA ALA A 132 16.54 -4.61 -5.56
C ALA A 132 15.98 -3.45 -4.71
N VAL A 133 16.62 -2.28 -4.76
CA VAL A 133 16.15 -1.09 -4.04
C VAL A 133 14.85 -0.56 -4.64
N LEU A 134 14.69 -0.56 -5.97
CA LEU A 134 13.44 -0.20 -6.62
C LEU A 134 12.30 -1.15 -6.23
N SER A 135 12.54 -2.46 -6.27
CA SER A 135 11.53 -3.45 -5.86
C SER A 135 11.09 -3.24 -4.41
N GLN A 136 12.01 -2.91 -3.50
CA GLN A 136 11.67 -2.63 -2.10
C GLN A 136 10.78 -1.39 -1.95
N VAL A 137 11.12 -0.29 -2.63
CA VAL A 137 10.32 0.96 -2.57
C VAL A 137 8.93 0.72 -3.16
N LEU A 138 8.85 0.11 -4.35
CA LEU A 138 7.58 -0.16 -5.02
C LEU A 138 6.70 -1.15 -4.24
N ALA A 139 7.29 -2.18 -3.65
CA ALA A 139 6.56 -3.15 -2.82
C ALA A 139 6.01 -2.53 -1.54
N HIS A 140 6.77 -1.63 -0.90
CA HIS A 140 6.30 -0.95 0.31
C HIS A 140 5.08 -0.07 0.02
N VAL A 141 5.10 0.66 -1.10
CA VAL A 141 4.01 1.59 -1.45
C VAL A 141 2.79 0.83 -1.95
N SER A 142 2.97 -0.19 -2.80
CA SER A 142 1.88 -1.07 -3.20
C SER A 142 1.21 -1.73 -2.00
N MET A 143 1.99 -2.04 -0.96
CA MET A 143 1.45 -2.60 0.26
C MET A 143 0.57 -1.61 1.03
N LEU A 144 0.94 -0.33 1.09
CA LEU A 144 0.13 0.71 1.74
C LEU A 144 -1.17 0.95 0.96
N ASP A 145 -1.10 1.03 -0.36
CA ASP A 145 -2.30 1.19 -1.21
C ASP A 145 -3.30 0.03 -1.02
N ASP A 146 -2.82 -1.22 -0.91
CA ASP A 146 -3.67 -2.38 -0.62
C ASP A 146 -4.36 -2.25 0.75
N LEU A 147 -3.63 -1.77 1.77
CA LEU A 147 -4.16 -1.62 3.12
C LEU A 147 -5.22 -0.53 3.19
N ASP A 148 -5.06 0.57 2.47
CA ASP A 148 -6.07 1.62 2.36
C ASP A 148 -7.37 1.10 1.73
N VAL A 149 -7.26 0.28 0.68
CA VAL A 149 -8.45 -0.35 0.06
C VAL A 149 -9.15 -1.27 1.06
N ILE A 150 -8.40 -2.14 1.74
CA ILE A 150 -8.93 -3.04 2.77
C ILE A 150 -9.63 -2.26 3.88
N TRP A 151 -9.02 -1.16 4.34
CA TRP A 151 -9.57 -0.31 5.38
C TRP A 151 -10.89 0.35 4.95
N ASN A 152 -10.93 0.86 3.72
CA ASN A 152 -12.13 1.49 3.16
C ASN A 152 -13.27 0.47 2.97
N ASP A 153 -12.98 -0.71 2.43
CA ASP A 153 -13.97 -1.80 2.30
C ASP A 153 -14.53 -2.19 3.69
N ALA A 154 -13.67 -2.31 4.70
CA ALA A 154 -14.09 -2.61 6.06
C ALA A 154 -14.93 -1.48 6.69
N CYS A 155 -14.60 -0.22 6.43
CA CYS A 155 -15.42 0.93 6.84
C CYS A 155 -16.84 0.83 6.26
N ASP A 156 -16.96 0.55 4.96
CA ASP A 156 -18.24 0.45 4.27
C ASP A 156 -19.08 -0.72 4.82
N TYR A 157 -18.48 -1.91 4.95
CA TYR A 157 -19.16 -3.07 5.54
C TYR A 157 -19.57 -2.84 7.00
N GLY A 158 -18.74 -2.14 7.78
CA GLY A 158 -19.05 -1.78 9.16
C GLY A 158 -20.26 -0.83 9.26
N ALA A 159 -20.31 0.16 8.37
CA ALA A 159 -21.41 1.12 8.28
C ALA A 159 -22.73 0.45 7.87
N ASP A 160 -22.71 -0.36 6.81
CA ASP A 160 -23.85 -1.13 6.33
C ASP A 160 -24.29 -2.18 7.37
N GLY A 161 -23.34 -2.68 8.15
CA GLY A 161 -23.59 -3.66 9.19
C GLY A 161 -23.82 -5.07 8.65
N GLU A 162 -23.46 -5.31 7.39
CA GLU A 162 -23.45 -6.60 6.71
C GLU A 162 -22.10 -6.76 6.00
N VAL A 163 -21.55 -7.98 6.08
CA VAL A 163 -20.29 -8.34 5.42
C VAL A 163 -20.62 -9.39 4.36
N PRO A 164 -20.19 -9.22 3.09
CA PRO A 164 -20.45 -10.19 2.03
C PRO A 164 -20.03 -11.63 2.38
N GLU A 165 -20.81 -12.61 1.91
CA GLU A 165 -20.39 -14.02 1.92
C GLU A 165 -19.14 -14.13 1.02
N ASP A 166 -18.03 -14.65 1.55
CA ASP A 166 -16.67 -14.73 0.96
C ASP A 166 -15.70 -13.59 1.29
N THR A 167 -16.07 -12.62 2.13
CA THR A 167 -15.11 -11.63 2.64
C THR A 167 -14.01 -12.32 3.48
N PRO A 168 -12.72 -11.99 3.26
CA PRO A 168 -11.62 -12.51 4.08
C PRO A 168 -11.80 -12.22 5.59
N PRO A 169 -11.40 -13.14 6.48
CA PRO A 169 -11.70 -13.05 7.91
C PRO A 169 -11.09 -11.82 8.60
N GLY A 170 -9.91 -11.36 8.18
CA GLY A 170 -9.28 -10.15 8.69
C GLY A 170 -10.11 -8.89 8.38
N ILE A 171 -10.76 -8.86 7.21
CA ILE A 171 -11.65 -7.76 6.80
C ILE A 171 -12.97 -7.81 7.58
N GLU A 172 -13.53 -9.01 7.84
CA GLU A 172 -14.72 -9.17 8.70
C GLU A 172 -14.47 -8.67 10.13
N HIS A 173 -13.30 -9.02 10.70
CA HIS A 173 -12.90 -8.52 12.01
C HIS A 173 -12.73 -7.00 12.00
N LEU A 174 -12.05 -6.44 11.00
CA LEU A 174 -11.86 -4.99 10.89
C LEU A 174 -13.20 -4.25 10.75
N ALA A 175 -14.13 -4.75 9.93
CA ALA A 175 -15.46 -4.16 9.75
C ALA A 175 -16.27 -4.18 11.05
N SER A 176 -16.23 -5.29 11.78
CA SER A 176 -16.92 -5.43 13.07
C SER A 176 -16.38 -4.43 14.11
N LEU A 177 -15.06 -4.23 14.13
CA LEU A 177 -14.40 -3.28 15.02
C LEU A 177 -14.70 -1.83 14.63
N LEU A 178 -14.54 -1.47 13.36
CA LEU A 178 -14.79 -0.11 12.86
C LEU A 178 -16.24 0.34 13.08
N ARG A 179 -17.20 -0.59 13.01
CA ARG A 179 -18.59 -0.29 13.34
C ARG A 179 -18.76 0.21 14.78
N ILE A 180 -18.18 -0.51 15.75
CA ILE A 180 -18.28 -0.13 17.17
C ILE A 180 -17.47 1.13 17.42
N HIS A 181 -16.22 1.19 16.95
CA HIS A 181 -15.37 2.36 17.08
C HIS A 181 -16.03 3.62 16.49
N GLY A 182 -16.61 3.54 15.29
CA GLY A 182 -17.33 4.66 14.68
C GLY A 182 -18.56 5.10 15.50
N SER A 183 -19.25 4.16 16.16
CA SER A 183 -20.35 4.50 17.07
C SER A 183 -19.85 5.20 18.34
N VAL A 184 -18.74 4.74 18.91
CA VAL A 184 -18.10 5.38 20.07
C VAL A 184 -17.63 6.79 19.71
N MET A 185 -16.94 6.96 18.58
CA MET A 185 -16.50 8.29 18.11
C MET A 185 -17.68 9.23 17.81
N GLY A 186 -18.83 8.70 17.40
CA GLY A 186 -20.02 9.49 17.06
C GLY A 186 -20.87 9.91 18.26
N GLY A 187 -20.84 9.16 19.37
CA GLY A 187 -21.75 9.40 20.49
C GLY A 187 -21.36 8.79 21.85
N GLY A 188 -20.15 8.30 21.99
CA GLY A 188 -19.62 7.64 23.19
C GLY A 188 -20.01 6.17 23.33
N LEU A 189 -19.48 5.52 24.37
CA LEU A 189 -19.68 4.10 24.67
C LEU A 189 -21.15 3.75 24.91
N ALA A 190 -21.87 4.62 25.61
CA ALA A 190 -23.29 4.41 25.90
C ALA A 190 -24.13 4.36 24.63
N PHE A 191 -23.90 5.30 23.71
CA PHE A 191 -24.54 5.32 22.41
C PHE A 191 -24.17 4.10 21.58
N ALA A 192 -22.89 3.70 21.57
CA ALA A 192 -22.43 2.53 20.82
C ALA A 192 -23.16 1.24 21.23
N LEU A 193 -23.44 1.05 22.52
CA LEU A 193 -24.21 -0.10 23.01
C LEU A 193 -25.72 0.02 22.76
N GLU A 194 -26.27 1.23 22.65
CA GLU A 194 -27.67 1.46 22.33
C GLU A 194 -27.98 1.12 20.87
N VAL A 195 -27.09 1.52 19.95
CA VAL A 195 -27.32 1.39 18.50
C VAL A 195 -26.81 0.08 17.89
N ASN A 196 -26.15 -0.76 18.70
CA ASN A 196 -25.64 -2.06 18.25
C ASN A 196 -26.24 -3.22 19.05
N GLU A 197 -26.64 -4.25 18.31
CA GLU A 197 -27.13 -5.49 18.91
C GLU A 197 -25.99 -6.19 19.68
N PRO A 198 -26.27 -6.86 20.82
CA PRO A 198 -25.24 -7.46 21.66
C PRO A 198 -24.29 -8.43 20.94
N PHE A 199 -24.76 -9.14 19.91
CA PHE A 199 -23.88 -10.03 19.14
C PHE A 199 -22.87 -9.27 18.27
N ARG A 200 -23.20 -8.06 17.81
CA ARG A 200 -22.28 -7.19 17.05
C ARG A 200 -21.17 -6.67 17.96
N VAL A 201 -21.51 -6.30 19.19
CA VAL A 201 -20.53 -5.88 20.20
C VAL A 201 -19.59 -7.04 20.54
N ARG A 202 -20.10 -8.27 20.69
CA ARG A 202 -19.25 -9.46 20.90
C ARG A 202 -18.32 -9.73 19.73
N ARG A 203 -18.77 -9.58 18.48
CA ARG A 203 -17.90 -9.68 17.30
C ARG A 203 -16.78 -8.64 17.31
N ALA A 204 -17.04 -7.43 17.78
CA ALA A 204 -16.00 -6.42 17.95
C ALA A 204 -15.01 -6.78 19.07
N VAL A 205 -15.46 -7.38 20.18
CA VAL A 205 -14.56 -7.94 21.22
C VAL A 205 -13.66 -9.03 20.65
N GLU A 206 -14.21 -9.95 19.86
CA GLU A 206 -13.44 -10.98 19.15
C GLU A 206 -12.42 -10.36 18.19
N ALA A 207 -12.81 -9.32 17.45
CA ALA A 207 -11.92 -8.56 16.58
C ALA A 207 -10.79 -7.84 17.35
N LEU A 208 -11.09 -7.23 18.49
CA LEU A 208 -10.07 -6.61 19.34
C LEU A 208 -9.03 -7.63 19.80
N HIS A 209 -9.44 -8.84 20.20
CA HIS A 209 -8.50 -9.91 20.50
C HIS A 209 -7.70 -10.35 19.27
N TYR A 210 -8.34 -10.45 18.10
CA TYR A 210 -7.66 -10.79 16.85
C TYR A 210 -6.52 -9.80 16.51
N PHE A 211 -6.75 -8.49 16.71
CA PHE A 211 -5.75 -7.43 16.52
C PHE A 211 -4.80 -7.23 17.72
N GLY A 212 -4.92 -8.05 18.77
CA GLY A 212 -4.06 -7.97 19.96
C GLY A 212 -4.41 -6.86 20.96
N LEU A 213 -5.53 -6.16 20.75
CA LEU A 213 -6.04 -5.07 21.58
C LEU A 213 -6.81 -5.59 22.81
N THR A 214 -6.14 -6.42 23.60
CA THR A 214 -6.76 -7.23 24.67
C THR A 214 -7.38 -6.36 25.78
N ALA A 215 -6.71 -5.28 26.20
CA ALA A 215 -7.23 -4.41 27.26
C ALA A 215 -8.55 -3.73 26.84
N THR A 216 -8.62 -3.26 25.60
CA THR A 216 -9.83 -2.68 25.01
C THR A 216 -10.94 -3.74 24.89
N ALA A 217 -10.58 -4.98 24.52
CA ALA A 217 -11.54 -6.09 24.43
C ALA A 217 -12.19 -6.39 25.78
N GLU A 218 -11.37 -6.49 26.84
CA GLU A 218 -11.83 -6.74 28.21
C GLU A 218 -12.72 -5.61 28.74
N LEU A 219 -12.36 -4.36 28.43
CA LEU A 219 -13.17 -3.19 28.76
C LEU A 219 -14.55 -3.26 28.09
N LEU A 220 -14.58 -3.47 26.77
CA LEU A 220 -15.83 -3.52 26.00
C LEU A 220 -16.72 -4.70 26.43
N GLU A 221 -16.13 -5.86 26.75
CA GLU A 221 -16.84 -7.02 27.27
C GLU A 221 -17.47 -6.76 28.65
N ASP A 222 -16.73 -6.12 29.57
CA ASP A 222 -17.26 -5.75 30.88
C ASP A 222 -18.45 -4.78 30.76
N ILE A 223 -18.32 -3.74 29.93
CA ILE A 223 -19.38 -2.75 29.72
C ILE A 223 -20.62 -3.41 29.09
N LEU A 224 -20.44 -4.28 28.09
CA LEU A 224 -21.54 -5.07 27.53
C LEU A 224 -22.22 -5.92 28.63
N GLY A 225 -21.43 -6.56 29.49
CA GLY A 225 -21.93 -7.34 30.61
C GLY A 225 -22.75 -6.54 31.62
N ARG A 226 -22.35 -5.29 31.92
CA ARG A 226 -23.08 -4.36 32.78
C ARG A 226 -24.37 -3.86 32.13
N SER A 227 -24.30 -3.51 30.83
CA SER A 227 -25.46 -3.10 30.03
C SER A 227 -26.54 -4.17 30.00
N LEU A 228 -26.16 -5.44 29.76
CA LEU A 228 -27.09 -6.57 29.76
C LEU A 228 -27.73 -6.85 31.14
N LYS A 229 -27.11 -6.40 32.24
CA LYS A 229 -27.68 -6.46 33.59
C LYS A 229 -28.58 -5.27 33.92
N GLY A 230 -28.69 -4.29 33.01
CA GLY A 230 -29.47 -3.07 33.20
C GLY A 230 -28.81 -2.06 34.15
N GLU A 231 -27.49 -2.11 34.31
CA GLU A 231 -26.75 -1.10 35.06
C GLU A 231 -26.81 0.25 34.34
N SER A 232 -26.89 1.34 35.10
CA SER A 232 -26.90 2.69 34.53
C SER A 232 -25.55 3.04 33.91
N SER A 233 -25.57 3.67 32.73
CA SER A 233 -24.39 4.17 32.03
C SER A 233 -23.54 5.12 32.86
N ASP A 234 -24.12 5.81 33.85
CA ASP A 234 -23.42 6.72 34.76
C ASP A 234 -22.40 6.00 35.66
N SER A 235 -22.44 4.66 35.71
CA SER A 235 -21.53 3.81 36.49
C SER A 235 -20.52 3.05 35.63
N TRP A 236 -20.55 3.26 34.32
CA TRP A 236 -19.61 2.64 33.39
C TRP A 236 -18.29 3.43 33.36
N PRO A 237 -17.19 2.80 32.94
CA PRO A 237 -15.97 3.51 32.51
C PRO A 237 -16.32 4.66 31.55
N THR A 238 -15.55 5.75 31.63
CA THR A 238 -15.77 6.94 30.79
C THR A 238 -15.32 6.71 29.36
N ASP A 239 -15.80 7.53 28.43
CA ASP A 239 -15.29 7.52 27.05
C ASP A 239 -13.76 7.72 27.02
N ASP A 240 -13.23 8.58 27.90
CA ASP A 240 -11.78 8.78 28.09
C ASP A 240 -11.04 7.47 28.45
N ASP A 241 -11.65 6.56 29.22
CA ASP A 241 -11.02 5.28 29.59
C ASP A 241 -10.88 4.34 28.36
N PHE A 242 -11.75 4.50 27.37
CA PHE A 242 -11.71 3.75 26.12
C PHE A 242 -10.75 4.41 25.12
N ASP A 243 -10.83 5.73 24.97
CA ASP A 243 -9.94 6.50 24.07
C ASP A 243 -8.46 6.37 24.50
N ASP A 244 -8.17 6.28 25.80
CA ASP A 244 -6.82 6.02 26.32
C ASP A 244 -6.26 4.63 25.91
N LEU A 245 -7.13 3.68 25.58
CA LEU A 245 -6.76 2.32 25.19
C LEU A 245 -6.76 2.10 23.67
N ILE A 246 -7.62 2.80 22.94
CA ILE A 246 -7.73 2.71 21.50
C ILE A 246 -8.07 4.08 20.91
N ASP A 247 -7.10 4.68 20.22
CA ASP A 247 -7.33 5.79 19.33
C ASP A 247 -7.20 5.33 17.87
N GLY A 248 -7.39 6.28 16.93
CA GLY A 248 -7.27 6.00 15.50
C GLY A 248 -5.89 5.49 15.09
N ASP A 249 -4.82 5.99 15.72
CA ASP A 249 -3.43 5.64 15.38
C ASP A 249 -3.07 4.24 15.91
N VAL A 250 -3.55 3.88 17.10
CA VAL A 250 -3.40 2.54 17.70
C VAL A 250 -4.13 1.49 16.87
N LEU A 251 -5.36 1.80 16.44
CA LEU A 251 -6.13 0.89 15.60
C LEU A 251 -5.47 0.68 14.22
N ASP A 252 -5.07 1.76 13.56
CA ASP A 252 -4.35 1.69 12.29
C ASP A 252 -3.06 0.87 12.43
N SER A 253 -2.25 1.15 13.45
CA SER A 253 -1.02 0.40 13.72
C SER A 253 -1.27 -1.09 13.96
N ALA A 254 -2.33 -1.44 14.72
CA ALA A 254 -2.68 -2.82 15.00
C ALA A 254 -3.16 -3.56 13.74
N PHE A 255 -3.95 -2.89 12.89
CA PHE A 255 -4.37 -3.40 11.59
C PHE A 255 -3.16 -3.66 10.68
N GLN A 256 -2.28 -2.67 10.49
CA GLN A 256 -1.10 -2.81 9.65
C GLN A 256 -0.19 -3.95 10.13
N ALA A 257 0.07 -4.03 11.44
CA ALA A 257 0.85 -5.10 12.03
C ALA A 257 0.21 -6.48 11.76
N LYS A 258 -1.11 -6.58 11.89
CA LYS A 258 -1.83 -7.84 11.67
C LYS A 258 -1.84 -8.26 10.20
N ALA A 259 -1.99 -7.31 9.29
CA ALA A 259 -1.95 -7.55 7.85
C ALA A 259 -0.56 -7.97 7.35
N ILE A 260 0.52 -7.58 8.06
CA ILE A 260 1.88 -8.08 7.84
C ILE A 260 2.04 -9.50 8.42
N GLU A 261 1.51 -9.75 9.61
CA GLU A 261 1.63 -11.04 10.29
C GLU A 261 0.91 -12.16 9.53
N VAL A 262 -0.32 -11.88 9.05
CA VAL A 262 -1.21 -12.87 8.44
C VAL A 262 -1.85 -12.32 7.15
N PRO A 263 -1.08 -12.08 6.07
CA PRO A 263 -1.57 -11.44 4.85
C PRO A 263 -2.76 -12.19 4.20
N ALA A 264 -2.79 -13.52 4.31
CA ALA A 264 -3.86 -14.36 3.76
C ALA A 264 -5.25 -14.03 4.33
N ASP A 265 -5.32 -13.60 5.59
CA ASP A 265 -6.59 -13.22 6.23
C ASP A 265 -7.19 -11.93 5.64
N PHE A 266 -6.40 -11.19 4.87
CA PHE A 266 -6.80 -9.96 4.18
C PHE A 266 -6.84 -10.15 2.66
N GLY A 267 -6.86 -11.40 2.18
CA GLY A 267 -6.89 -11.71 0.75
C GLY A 267 -5.57 -11.44 0.02
N ARG A 268 -4.46 -11.34 0.76
CA ARG A 268 -3.12 -11.06 0.22
C ARG A 268 -2.29 -12.35 0.15
N GLN A 269 -1.46 -12.51 -0.88
CA GLN A 269 -0.58 -13.66 -1.09
C GLN A 269 0.88 -13.35 -0.77
#